data_AF-A0A1Y2TIL5-F1
#
_entry.id   AF-A0A1Y2TIL5-F1
#
_cell.length_a   1.000
_cell.length_b   1.000
_cell.length_c   1.000
_cell.angle_alpha   90.00
_cell.angle_beta   90.00
_cell.angle_gamma   90.00
#
_symmetry.space_group_name_H-M   'P 1'
#
loop_
_entity.id
_entity.type
_entity.pdbx_description
1 polymer ?
#
loop_
_entity_poly.entity_id
_entity_poly.type
_entity_poly.pdbx_seq_one_letter_code
_entity_poly.pdbx_strand_id
1 'polypeptide(L)'
;MSDQSRTIFLYEGADDLRILEESNMTFQLANGVLGRDGEISWNVVWQSRVRCPTTEISWKPNYALNWTMNVPEGGFTVNMGGLWQRCELGQSFDIESTGLFTPSVDTSSSRPGFLNIGKNKFNAQGQGQIHIVIGLQNSHGSYDPIWIDLVGLGKNMSSWYQPQEQCQWWYETGMRSSTMISGARTEPHKYDMSRKNQATGRFYVATTYSYEKGDWKDSPTRPGDLARLLSGSADSELKLLQNQIRDSKAHWRSFSIEKLLGTLMSKVGIRSPMFYIGHIGWYRPESEEFKNAKNLEVANYLTDNYGYDTTVEWHNDTIALILVLDPRGMPPYTHVPLSVKNHWKAAFAQLGGIVHATDLGVSLHRDPDEVNLRN
;
A
#
# COMPACT_ATOMS: atom_id res chain seq x y z
N MET A 1 -23.06 1.49 -3.30
CA MET A 1 -21.69 1.17 -2.84
C MET A 1 -20.67 2.25 -3.23
N SER A 2 -21.10 3.40 -3.79
CA SER A 2 -20.24 4.37 -4.51
C SER A 2 -19.43 5.34 -3.65
N ASP A 3 -19.65 5.45 -2.34
CA ASP A 3 -18.98 6.49 -1.53
C ASP A 3 -17.63 6.09 -0.93
N GLN A 4 -17.27 4.80 -1.00
CA GLN A 4 -16.08 4.29 -0.34
C GLN A 4 -14.83 4.48 -1.21
N SER A 5 -13.82 5.15 -0.67
CA SER A 5 -12.55 5.35 -1.34
C SER A 5 -11.82 4.01 -1.52
N ARG A 6 -11.15 3.88 -2.67
CA ARG A 6 -10.08 2.91 -2.94
C ARG A 6 -8.76 3.61 -2.73
N THR A 7 -7.76 2.89 -2.25
CA THR A 7 -6.41 3.44 -2.10
C THR A 7 -5.31 2.44 -2.41
N ILE A 8 -4.32 2.86 -3.20
CA ILE A 8 -3.05 2.15 -3.38
C ILE A 8 -1.97 2.92 -2.62
N PHE A 9 -1.22 2.20 -1.79
CA PHE A 9 0.02 2.67 -1.19
C PHE A 9 1.19 2.00 -1.88
N LEU A 10 1.97 2.79 -2.61
CA LEU A 10 3.21 2.33 -3.22
C LEU A 10 4.37 2.64 -2.27
N TYR A 11 5.21 1.65 -2.01
CA TYR A 11 6.43 1.79 -1.24
C TYR A 11 7.60 1.31 -2.09
N GLU A 12 8.67 2.09 -2.15
CA GLU A 12 9.84 1.71 -2.92
C GLU A 12 11.09 1.81 -2.06
N GLY A 13 11.93 0.77 -2.16
CA GLY A 13 13.25 0.74 -1.54
C GLY A 13 14.18 1.77 -2.18
N ALA A 14 15.19 2.21 -1.43
CA ALA A 14 16.14 3.20 -1.93
C ALA A 14 16.89 2.73 -3.18
N ASP A 15 17.25 1.44 -3.23
CA ASP A 15 17.96 0.85 -4.38
C ASP A 15 17.06 0.76 -5.62
N ASP A 16 15.82 0.28 -5.46
CA ASP A 16 14.84 0.22 -6.56
C ASP A 16 14.53 1.62 -7.09
N LEU A 17 14.33 2.61 -6.20
CA LEU A 17 14.11 3.99 -6.58
C LEU A 17 15.24 4.58 -7.43
N ARG A 18 16.49 4.33 -7.04
CA ARG A 18 17.66 4.80 -7.80
C ARG A 18 17.66 4.22 -9.21
N ILE A 19 17.37 2.93 -9.36
CA ILE A 19 17.37 2.28 -10.68
C ILE A 19 16.19 2.76 -11.53
N LEU A 20 15.00 2.88 -10.94
CA LEU A 20 13.82 3.47 -11.59
C LEU A 20 14.10 4.92 -12.04
N GLU A 21 14.93 5.65 -11.28
CA GLU A 21 15.38 6.99 -11.63
C GLU A 21 16.32 7.03 -12.82
N GLU A 22 17.38 6.24 -12.78
CA GLU A 22 18.34 6.09 -13.88
C GLU A 22 17.66 5.63 -15.17
N SER A 23 16.59 4.84 -15.06
CA SER A 23 15.80 4.32 -16.19
C SER A 23 14.66 5.24 -16.64
N ASN A 24 14.51 6.40 -16.01
CA ASN A 24 13.43 7.37 -16.25
C ASN A 24 12.01 6.77 -16.20
N MET A 25 11.78 5.80 -15.31
CA MET A 25 10.50 5.11 -15.18
C MET A 25 9.58 5.77 -14.17
N THR A 26 8.30 5.87 -14.52
CA THR A 26 7.24 6.43 -13.67
C THR A 26 6.13 5.41 -13.47
N PHE A 27 5.46 5.50 -12.33
CA PHE A 27 4.38 4.58 -11.98
C PHE A 27 3.15 4.93 -12.82
N GLN A 28 2.56 3.92 -13.48
CA GLN A 28 1.33 4.03 -14.25
C GLN A 28 0.22 3.20 -13.61
N LEU A 29 -1.01 3.71 -13.66
CA LEU A 29 -2.20 3.03 -13.17
C LEU A 29 -3.30 3.10 -14.22
N ALA A 30 -3.96 1.98 -14.46
CA ALA A 30 -5.16 1.86 -15.30
C ALA A 30 -6.28 1.14 -14.54
N ASN A 31 -7.53 1.50 -14.84
CA ASN A 31 -8.70 0.82 -14.29
C ASN A 31 -9.35 -0.07 -15.36
N GLY A 32 -9.86 -1.20 -14.91
CA GLY A 32 -10.48 -2.20 -15.78
C GLY A 32 -11.91 -1.82 -16.09
N VAL A 33 -12.33 -2.07 -17.33
CA VAL A 33 -13.73 -1.98 -17.74
C VAL A 33 -14.10 -3.28 -18.44
N LEU A 34 -15.23 -3.85 -18.05
CA LEU A 34 -15.87 -4.94 -18.78
C LEU A 34 -16.55 -4.33 -20.00
N GLY A 35 -15.98 -4.63 -21.16
CA GLY A 35 -16.48 -4.18 -22.45
C GLY A 35 -17.69 -5.01 -22.92
N ARG A 36 -18.20 -4.64 -24.09
CA ARG A 36 -19.31 -5.34 -24.75
C ARG A 36 -18.95 -6.75 -25.23
N ASP A 37 -17.65 -7.05 -25.35
CA ASP A 37 -17.08 -8.37 -25.63
C ASP A 37 -17.20 -9.32 -24.43
N GLY A 38 -17.55 -8.79 -23.25
CA GLY A 38 -17.68 -9.57 -22.02
C GLY A 38 -16.34 -9.82 -21.31
N GLU A 39 -15.27 -9.14 -21.72
CA GLU A 39 -13.94 -9.27 -21.14
C GLU A 39 -13.51 -7.98 -20.45
N ILE A 40 -12.73 -8.11 -19.38
CA ILE A 40 -12.16 -6.97 -18.67
C ILE A 40 -10.90 -6.54 -19.40
N SER A 41 -10.83 -5.26 -19.78
CA SER A 41 -9.66 -4.69 -20.44
C SER A 41 -9.20 -3.38 -19.80
N TRP A 42 -7.92 -3.11 -19.98
CA TRP A 42 -7.23 -1.87 -19.61
C TRP A 42 -6.57 -1.34 -20.87
N ASN A 43 -6.92 -0.14 -21.31
CA ASN A 43 -6.35 0.44 -22.52
C ASN A 43 -6.00 1.93 -22.42
N VAL A 44 -6.31 2.59 -21.30
CA VAL A 44 -5.91 3.96 -21.01
C VAL A 44 -5.17 4.00 -19.67
N VAL A 45 -4.06 4.72 -19.64
CA VAL A 45 -3.36 5.09 -18.40
C VAL A 45 -4.18 6.18 -17.72
N TRP A 46 -4.76 5.86 -16.57
CA TRP A 46 -5.57 6.81 -15.81
C TRP A 46 -4.71 7.78 -15.01
N GLN A 47 -3.78 7.26 -14.18
CA GLN A 47 -2.88 8.09 -13.38
C GLN A 47 -1.44 7.72 -13.67
N SER A 48 -0.60 8.74 -13.72
CA SER A 48 0.84 8.61 -13.70
C SER A 48 1.40 9.36 -12.50
N ARG A 49 2.43 8.79 -11.86
CA ARG A 49 3.07 9.38 -10.67
C ARG A 49 4.58 9.34 -10.81
N VAL A 50 5.19 10.44 -10.39
CA VAL A 50 6.64 10.48 -10.17
C VAL A 50 6.99 9.48 -9.07
N ARG A 51 8.12 8.82 -9.27
CA ARG A 51 8.76 7.92 -8.32
C ARG A 51 9.04 8.65 -7.00
N CYS A 52 8.68 8.01 -5.89
CA CYS A 52 8.78 8.53 -4.53
C CYS A 52 8.83 7.33 -3.57
N PRO A 53 9.58 7.40 -2.44
CA PRO A 53 9.59 6.31 -1.44
C PRO A 53 8.21 5.92 -0.92
N THR A 54 7.26 6.85 -0.96
CA THR A 54 5.86 6.56 -0.67
C THR A 54 4.97 7.35 -1.60
N THR A 55 4.08 6.65 -2.29
CA THR A 55 3.04 7.27 -3.11
C THR A 55 1.67 6.77 -2.65
N GLU A 56 0.73 7.70 -2.47
CA GLU A 56 -0.66 7.37 -2.21
C GLU A 56 -1.51 7.76 -3.42
N ILE A 57 -2.35 6.83 -3.88
CA ILE A 57 -3.33 7.08 -4.94
C ILE A 57 -4.69 6.65 -4.42
N SER A 58 -5.59 7.61 -4.23
CA SER A 58 -6.93 7.41 -3.68
C SER A 58 -8.00 7.91 -4.65
N TRP A 59 -9.10 7.16 -4.81
CA TRP A 59 -10.25 7.56 -5.62
C TRP A 59 -11.56 7.01 -5.12
N LYS A 60 -12.67 7.61 -5.57
CA LYS A 60 -14.02 7.10 -5.37
C LYS A 60 -14.59 6.61 -6.69
N PRO A 61 -15.36 5.50 -6.71
CA PRO A 61 -16.06 4.99 -7.90
C PRO A 61 -17.18 5.92 -8.42
N ASN A 62 -16.80 7.08 -8.95
CA ASN A 62 -17.70 8.08 -9.54
C ASN A 62 -17.40 8.20 -11.03
N TYR A 63 -18.27 7.65 -11.86
CA TYR A 63 -18.02 7.47 -13.28
C TYR A 63 -18.71 8.54 -14.15
N ALA A 64 -18.18 8.75 -15.35
CA ALA A 64 -18.78 9.58 -16.37
C ALA A 64 -18.57 8.98 -17.77
N LEU A 65 -19.43 9.39 -18.70
CA LEU A 65 -19.34 9.06 -20.12
C LEU A 65 -18.85 10.26 -20.91
N ASN A 66 -17.99 9.99 -21.89
CA ASN A 66 -17.67 10.89 -22.99
C ASN A 66 -17.52 10.05 -24.26
N TRP A 67 -17.13 10.67 -25.36
CA TRP A 67 -16.84 9.97 -26.60
C TRP A 67 -15.70 10.64 -27.34
N THR A 68 -15.09 9.92 -28.27
CA THR A 68 -14.10 10.45 -29.21
C THR A 68 -14.36 9.96 -30.62
N MET A 69 -13.82 10.67 -31.60
CA MET A 69 -13.90 10.30 -33.01
C MET A 69 -12.91 9.21 -33.40
N ASN A 70 -11.74 9.21 -32.77
CA ASN A 70 -10.64 8.35 -33.14
C ASN A 70 -10.04 7.69 -31.91
N VAL A 71 -9.73 6.40 -32.00
CA VAL A 71 -8.92 5.72 -31.01
C VAL A 71 -7.45 6.13 -31.26
N PRO A 72 -6.77 6.77 -30.29
CA PRO A 72 -5.36 7.10 -30.46
C PRO A 72 -4.50 5.83 -30.52
N GLU A 73 -3.30 5.94 -31.09
CA GLU A 73 -2.28 4.90 -30.97
C GLU A 73 -1.73 4.83 -29.54
N GLY A 74 -1.05 3.73 -29.19
CA GLY A 74 -0.40 3.55 -27.88
C GLY A 74 0.54 4.71 -27.54
N GLY A 75 0.42 5.24 -26.32
CA GLY A 75 1.22 6.38 -25.83
C GLY A 75 0.68 7.77 -26.20
N PHE A 76 -0.38 7.87 -27.01
CA PHE A 76 -1.03 9.14 -27.36
C PHE A 76 -2.23 9.46 -26.48
N THR A 77 -2.46 10.75 -26.22
CA THR A 77 -3.55 11.25 -25.38
C THR A 77 -4.92 10.98 -26.00
N VAL A 78 -5.88 10.57 -25.17
CA VAL A 78 -7.27 10.42 -25.57
C VAL A 78 -7.94 11.80 -25.60
N ASN A 79 -8.31 12.25 -26.79
CA ASN A 79 -9.01 13.52 -26.99
C ASN A 79 -10.52 13.33 -26.89
N MET A 80 -11.20 14.15 -26.09
CA MET A 80 -12.65 14.09 -25.94
C MET A 80 -13.36 14.88 -27.04
N GLY A 81 -14.43 14.33 -27.58
CA GLY A 81 -15.32 14.98 -28.54
C GLY A 81 -16.53 15.67 -27.91
N GLY A 82 -16.93 15.26 -26.71
CA GLY A 82 -18.09 15.80 -25.99
C GLY A 82 -17.77 16.37 -24.61
N LEU A 83 -18.84 16.67 -23.87
CA LEU A 83 -18.77 17.04 -22.45
C LEU A 83 -18.94 15.79 -21.58
N TRP A 84 -18.24 15.74 -20.46
CA TRP A 84 -18.40 14.67 -19.48
C TRP A 84 -19.83 14.63 -18.93
N GLN A 85 -20.51 13.50 -19.12
CA GLN A 85 -21.80 13.21 -18.53
C GLN A 85 -21.59 12.32 -17.31
N ARG A 86 -21.81 12.84 -16.11
CA ARG A 86 -21.84 12.02 -14.90
C ARG A 86 -22.94 10.96 -15.01
N CYS A 87 -22.62 9.72 -14.65
CA CYS A 87 -23.55 8.61 -14.72
C CYS A 87 -23.44 7.73 -13.47
N GLU A 88 -24.57 7.38 -12.90
CA GLU A 88 -24.67 6.31 -11.91
C GLU A 88 -24.90 4.97 -12.63
N LEU A 89 -24.45 3.87 -12.04
CA LEU A 89 -24.67 2.54 -12.61
C LEU A 89 -26.17 2.22 -12.73
N GLY A 90 -26.57 1.67 -13.88
CA GLY A 90 -27.96 1.40 -14.24
C GLY A 90 -28.65 2.55 -14.97
N GLN A 91 -28.08 3.76 -15.00
CA GLN A 91 -28.60 4.86 -15.82
C GLN A 91 -28.29 4.63 -17.31
N SER A 92 -29.11 5.23 -18.16
CA SER A 92 -29.00 5.16 -19.61
C SER A 92 -29.11 6.54 -20.23
N PHE A 93 -28.24 6.83 -21.18
CA PHE A 93 -28.18 8.12 -21.85
C PHE A 93 -28.20 7.92 -23.38
N ASP A 94 -29.01 8.71 -24.05
CA ASP A 94 -28.92 8.91 -25.49
C ASP A 94 -27.80 9.91 -25.80
N ILE A 95 -27.22 9.80 -26.99
CA ILE A 95 -26.32 10.82 -27.55
C ILE A 95 -27.12 11.53 -28.62
N GLU A 96 -27.37 12.82 -28.45
CA GLU A 96 -28.16 13.60 -29.40
C GLU A 96 -27.39 13.91 -30.69
N SER A 97 -28.08 14.45 -31.69
CA SER A 97 -27.46 14.85 -32.97
C SER A 97 -26.34 15.89 -32.82
N THR A 98 -26.28 16.58 -31.67
CA THR A 98 -25.22 17.53 -31.30
C THR A 98 -24.00 16.85 -30.64
N GLY A 99 -24.09 15.56 -30.31
CA GLY A 99 -23.06 14.84 -29.54
C GLY A 99 -23.19 15.02 -28.02
N LEU A 100 -24.20 15.73 -27.54
CA LEU A 100 -24.47 15.85 -26.11
C LEU A 100 -25.24 14.65 -25.59
N PHE A 101 -24.97 14.25 -24.35
CA PHE A 101 -25.73 13.21 -23.67
C PHE A 101 -27.05 13.77 -23.12
N THR A 102 -28.10 12.97 -23.20
CA THR A 102 -29.41 13.24 -22.58
C THR A 102 -29.92 11.97 -21.91
N PRO A 103 -30.65 12.03 -20.78
CA PRO A 103 -31.25 10.84 -20.20
C PRO A 103 -32.13 10.11 -21.23
N SER A 104 -31.93 8.80 -21.39
CA SER A 104 -32.71 8.01 -22.34
C SER A 104 -34.17 7.87 -21.87
N VAL A 105 -35.11 8.03 -22.80
CA VAL A 105 -36.54 7.74 -22.57
C VAL A 105 -36.82 6.24 -22.65
N ASP A 106 -36.07 5.51 -23.48
CA ASP A 106 -36.17 4.07 -23.62
C ASP A 106 -35.05 3.40 -22.81
N THR A 107 -35.45 2.76 -21.70
CA THR A 107 -34.54 2.03 -20.81
C THR A 107 -34.69 0.52 -20.93
N SER A 108 -35.48 0.02 -21.90
CA SER A 108 -35.79 -1.41 -22.05
C SER A 108 -34.55 -2.29 -22.27
N SER A 109 -33.50 -1.75 -22.86
CA SER A 109 -32.20 -2.42 -23.07
C SER A 109 -31.15 -2.11 -22.01
N SER A 110 -31.48 -1.34 -20.97
CA SER A 110 -30.52 -0.91 -19.95
C SER A 110 -30.22 -2.04 -18.99
N ARG A 111 -28.94 -2.19 -18.62
CA ARG A 111 -28.47 -3.23 -17.70
C ARG A 111 -28.20 -2.64 -16.31
N PRO A 112 -28.81 -3.21 -15.24
CA PRO A 112 -28.45 -2.84 -13.88
C PRO A 112 -26.97 -3.09 -13.62
N GLY A 113 -26.29 -2.13 -12.99
CA GLY A 113 -24.85 -2.24 -12.72
C GLY A 113 -23.92 -1.83 -13.87
N PHE A 114 -24.47 -1.37 -15.01
CA PHE A 114 -23.71 -0.91 -16.17
C PHE A 114 -23.93 0.59 -16.42
N LEU A 115 -22.97 1.24 -17.05
CA LEU A 115 -23.14 2.52 -17.74
C LEU A 115 -23.75 2.21 -19.11
N ASN A 116 -24.95 2.73 -19.39
CA ASN A 116 -25.68 2.39 -20.61
C ASN A 116 -25.73 3.57 -21.57
N ILE A 117 -25.55 3.27 -22.85
CA ILE A 117 -25.85 4.15 -23.97
C ILE A 117 -27.12 3.64 -24.64
N GLY A 118 -28.18 4.44 -24.60
CA GLY A 118 -29.46 4.16 -25.24
C GLY A 118 -29.32 4.21 -26.76
N LYS A 119 -29.44 5.40 -27.35
CA LYS A 119 -29.35 5.59 -28.80
C LYS A 119 -28.32 6.65 -29.16
N ASN A 120 -27.37 6.29 -30.00
CA ASN A 120 -26.47 7.27 -30.61
C ASN A 120 -27.10 7.95 -31.83
N LYS A 121 -27.58 9.19 -31.71
CA LYS A 121 -28.11 9.99 -32.83
C LYS A 121 -27.03 10.86 -33.48
N PHE A 122 -25.88 11.02 -32.84
CA PHE A 122 -24.77 11.79 -33.38
C PHE A 122 -24.24 11.14 -34.65
N ASN A 123 -24.02 11.98 -35.66
CA ASN A 123 -23.42 11.56 -36.92
C ASN A 123 -22.26 12.51 -37.21
N ALA A 124 -21.05 12.00 -37.02
CA ALA A 124 -19.83 12.76 -37.22
C ALA A 124 -19.51 12.95 -38.70
N GLN A 125 -20.32 13.74 -39.40
CA GLN A 125 -20.04 14.26 -40.74
C GLN A 125 -19.52 13.22 -41.75
N GLY A 126 -20.02 11.98 -41.70
CA GLY A 126 -19.61 10.90 -42.61
C GLY A 126 -18.53 9.94 -42.11
N GLN A 127 -17.93 10.17 -40.93
CA GLN A 127 -16.97 9.25 -40.30
C GLN A 127 -17.63 8.07 -39.55
N GLY A 128 -18.97 8.01 -39.55
CA GLY A 128 -19.76 6.80 -39.34
C GLY A 128 -19.93 6.31 -37.91
N GLN A 129 -18.97 6.55 -37.00
CA GLN A 129 -18.99 5.99 -35.64
C GLN A 129 -18.27 6.88 -34.63
N ILE A 130 -18.58 6.71 -33.35
CA ILE A 130 -17.85 7.32 -32.22
C ILE A 130 -17.39 6.23 -31.26
N HIS A 131 -16.32 6.47 -30.52
CA HIS A 131 -15.80 5.56 -29.50
C HIS A 131 -16.18 6.08 -28.12
N ILE A 132 -16.86 5.26 -27.32
CA ILE A 132 -17.27 5.66 -25.97
C ILE A 132 -16.05 5.66 -25.06
N VAL A 133 -15.90 6.71 -24.27
CA VAL A 133 -14.85 6.86 -23.27
C VAL A 133 -15.48 6.83 -21.88
N ILE A 134 -14.92 6.01 -20.99
CA ILE A 134 -15.29 5.98 -19.59
C ILE A 134 -14.31 6.85 -18.81
N GLY A 135 -14.84 7.74 -17.97
CA GLY A 135 -14.08 8.59 -17.08
C GLY A 135 -14.30 8.24 -15.61
N LEU A 136 -13.30 8.55 -14.80
CA LEU A 136 -13.34 8.44 -13.34
C LEU A 136 -13.07 9.81 -12.73
N GLN A 137 -13.87 10.19 -11.73
CA GLN A 137 -13.76 11.50 -11.10
C GLN A 137 -12.43 11.61 -10.34
N ASN A 138 -11.68 12.67 -10.61
CA ASN A 138 -10.45 13.00 -9.91
C ASN A 138 -10.72 13.86 -8.66
N SER A 139 -9.67 14.11 -7.87
CA SER A 139 -9.77 14.89 -6.61
C SER A 139 -10.22 16.35 -6.82
N HIS A 140 -10.09 16.88 -8.03
CA HIS A 140 -10.53 18.24 -8.39
C HIS A 140 -11.99 18.28 -8.85
N GLY A 141 -12.71 17.14 -8.81
CA GLY A 141 -14.10 17.03 -9.24
C GLY A 141 -14.30 16.94 -10.76
N SER A 142 -13.22 16.99 -11.54
CA SER A 142 -13.21 16.72 -12.98
C SER A 142 -13.12 15.22 -13.25
N TYR A 143 -13.18 14.80 -14.52
CA TYR A 143 -13.08 13.39 -14.90
C TYR A 143 -11.85 13.15 -15.78
N ASP A 144 -11.09 12.11 -15.44
CA ASP A 144 -9.96 11.63 -16.22
C ASP A 144 -10.40 10.37 -17.00
N PRO A 145 -10.02 10.21 -18.28
CA PRO A 145 -10.32 8.98 -19.02
C PRO A 145 -9.60 7.78 -18.41
N ILE A 146 -10.33 6.68 -18.25
CA ILE A 146 -9.80 5.41 -17.72
C ILE A 146 -9.88 4.27 -18.72
N TRP A 147 -10.71 4.42 -19.76
CA TRP A 147 -10.92 3.38 -20.77
C TRP A 147 -11.63 3.95 -22.00
N ILE A 148 -11.40 3.34 -23.16
CA ILE A 148 -12.08 3.64 -24.44
C ILE A 148 -12.59 2.37 -25.11
N ASP A 149 -13.79 2.42 -25.71
CA ASP A 149 -14.29 1.32 -26.56
C ASP A 149 -13.53 1.34 -27.89
N LEU A 150 -12.75 0.31 -28.15
CA LEU A 150 -11.99 0.20 -29.39
C LEU A 150 -12.91 0.00 -30.60
N VAL A 151 -14.16 -0.40 -30.37
CA VAL A 151 -15.11 -0.55 -31.47
C VAL A 151 -16.10 0.59 -31.50
N GLY A 152 -16.21 1.22 -32.67
CA GLY A 152 -17.08 2.35 -32.88
C GLY A 152 -18.57 2.02 -32.66
N LEU A 153 -19.27 2.96 -32.06
CA LEU A 153 -20.71 3.02 -31.89
C LEU A 153 -21.31 3.81 -33.05
N GLY A 154 -21.96 3.11 -33.98
CA GLY A 154 -22.63 3.72 -35.12
C GLY A 154 -23.91 4.46 -34.75
N LYS A 155 -24.45 5.18 -35.74
CA LYS A 155 -25.74 5.86 -35.60
C LYS A 155 -26.86 4.84 -35.32
N ASN A 156 -27.75 5.21 -34.40
CA ASN A 156 -28.87 4.44 -33.86
C ASN A 156 -28.47 3.17 -33.09
N MET A 157 -27.20 2.97 -32.78
CA MET A 157 -26.75 1.84 -31.96
C MET A 157 -26.79 2.18 -30.46
N SER A 158 -26.80 1.11 -29.65
CA SER A 158 -26.74 1.12 -28.19
C SER A 158 -25.48 0.38 -27.72
N SER A 159 -25.07 0.64 -26.47
CA SER A 159 -23.95 -0.08 -25.84
C SER A 159 -24.07 -0.05 -24.32
N TRP A 160 -23.25 -0.84 -23.64
CA TRP A 160 -23.16 -0.89 -22.19
C TRP A 160 -21.72 -1.20 -21.76
N TYR A 161 -21.33 -0.68 -20.60
CA TYR A 161 -19.99 -0.85 -20.05
C TYR A 161 -20.09 -1.03 -18.54
N GLN A 162 -19.31 -1.93 -17.95
CA GLN A 162 -19.27 -2.07 -16.50
C GLN A 162 -17.86 -1.76 -16.01
N PRO A 163 -17.64 -0.54 -15.46
CA PRO A 163 -16.41 -0.24 -14.74
C PRO A 163 -16.17 -1.27 -13.64
N GLN A 164 -14.95 -1.78 -13.59
CA GLN A 164 -14.53 -2.77 -12.61
C GLN A 164 -13.64 -2.10 -11.58
N GLU A 165 -13.71 -2.59 -10.34
CA GLU A 165 -12.77 -2.20 -9.29
C GLU A 165 -11.43 -2.95 -9.41
N GLN A 166 -11.15 -3.54 -10.57
CA GLN A 166 -9.87 -4.19 -10.88
C GLN A 166 -8.93 -3.18 -11.51
N CYS A 167 -7.75 -3.03 -10.92
CA CYS A 167 -6.73 -2.10 -11.39
C CYS A 167 -5.54 -2.86 -11.95
N GLN A 168 -4.82 -2.20 -12.86
CA GLN A 168 -3.55 -2.65 -13.38
C GLN A 168 -2.51 -1.54 -13.22
N TRP A 169 -1.33 -1.84 -12.69
CA TRP A 169 -0.24 -0.87 -12.59
C TRP A 169 1.11 -1.46 -12.99
N TRP A 170 2.02 -0.59 -13.41
CA TRP A 170 3.35 -0.95 -13.91
C TRP A 170 4.28 0.26 -13.87
N TYR A 171 5.55 0.04 -14.19
CA TYR A 171 6.50 1.09 -14.47
C TYR A 171 6.75 1.23 -15.97
N GLU A 172 6.75 2.48 -16.45
CA GLU A 172 6.99 2.83 -17.86
C GLU A 172 7.68 4.19 -17.97
N THR A 173 8.45 4.39 -19.04
CA THR A 173 9.21 5.61 -19.26
C THR A 173 8.31 6.82 -19.54
N GLY A 174 8.53 7.87 -18.76
CA GLY A 174 7.82 9.15 -18.87
C GLY A 174 6.38 9.11 -18.35
N MET A 175 5.84 10.30 -18.09
CA MET A 175 4.47 10.47 -17.55
C MET A 175 3.44 10.29 -18.66
N ARG A 176 2.45 9.41 -18.45
CA ARG A 176 1.51 8.96 -19.50
C ARG A 176 0.04 9.11 -19.11
N SER A 177 -0.31 9.98 -18.16
CA SER A 177 -1.72 10.18 -17.76
C SER A 177 -2.61 10.50 -18.97
N SER A 178 -3.78 9.87 -19.03
CA SER A 178 -4.78 10.01 -20.11
C SER A 178 -4.29 9.59 -21.51
N THR A 179 -3.27 8.74 -21.61
CA THR A 179 -2.84 8.17 -22.89
C THR A 179 -3.28 6.74 -23.06
N MET A 180 -3.38 6.28 -24.29
CA MET A 180 -3.49 4.85 -24.57
C MET A 180 -2.28 4.11 -24.01
N ILE A 181 -2.49 2.91 -23.48
CA ILE A 181 -1.42 2.05 -22.98
C ILE A 181 -0.48 1.69 -24.14
N SER A 182 0.83 1.86 -23.91
CA SER A 182 1.86 1.46 -24.87
C SER A 182 2.38 0.05 -24.58
N GLY A 183 3.13 -0.53 -25.52
CA GLY A 183 3.77 -1.84 -25.35
C GLY A 183 5.07 -1.83 -24.53
N ALA A 184 5.70 -0.67 -24.33
CA ALA A 184 7.01 -0.56 -23.70
C ALA A 184 6.88 -0.32 -22.18
N ARG A 185 6.84 -1.39 -21.39
CA ARG A 185 6.61 -1.34 -19.93
C ARG A 185 7.19 -2.55 -19.19
N THR A 186 7.28 -2.46 -17.87
CA THR A 186 7.50 -3.64 -17.01
C THR A 186 6.28 -4.56 -17.01
N GLU A 187 6.45 -5.74 -16.43
CA GLU A 187 5.34 -6.65 -16.19
C GLU A 187 4.26 -5.95 -15.35
N PRO A 188 3.00 -5.95 -15.82
CA PRO A 188 1.90 -5.31 -15.11
C PRO A 188 1.41 -6.14 -13.94
N HIS A 189 1.20 -5.49 -12.80
CA HIS A 189 0.48 -6.07 -11.68
C HIS A 189 -1.01 -5.83 -11.81
N LYS A 190 -1.82 -6.83 -11.48
CA LYS A 190 -3.28 -6.71 -11.45
C LYS A 190 -3.80 -6.97 -10.04
N TYR A 191 -4.75 -6.17 -9.60
CA TYR A 191 -5.35 -6.30 -8.27
C TYR A 191 -6.84 -5.99 -8.28
N ASP A 192 -7.62 -6.82 -7.59
CA ASP A 192 -9.07 -6.65 -7.44
C ASP A 192 -9.42 -5.88 -6.15
N MET A 193 -9.85 -4.64 -6.29
CA MET A 193 -10.30 -3.79 -5.19
C MET A 193 -11.83 -3.78 -5.02
N SER A 194 -12.55 -4.75 -5.61
CA SER A 194 -14.00 -4.89 -5.45
C SER A 194 -14.39 -5.33 -4.04
N ARG A 195 -13.45 -5.91 -3.29
CA ARG A 195 -13.66 -6.42 -1.93
C ARG A 195 -12.74 -5.70 -0.96
N LYS A 196 -13.20 -5.60 0.28
CA LYS A 196 -12.37 -5.14 1.39
C LYS A 196 -11.21 -6.14 1.58
N ASN A 197 -10.03 -5.59 1.83
CA ASN A 197 -8.92 -6.36 2.35
C ASN A 197 -9.35 -7.06 3.65
N GLN A 198 -9.16 -8.38 3.72
CA GLN A 198 -9.64 -9.19 4.85
C GLN A 198 -8.95 -8.85 6.17
N ALA A 199 -7.68 -8.45 6.14
CA ALA A 199 -6.92 -8.13 7.34
C ALA A 199 -7.31 -6.76 7.93
N THR A 200 -7.62 -5.78 7.07
CA THR A 200 -7.84 -4.40 7.52
C THR A 200 -9.30 -3.96 7.48
N GLY A 201 -10.17 -4.70 6.77
CA GLY A 201 -11.57 -4.32 6.55
C GLY A 201 -11.74 -3.06 5.69
N ARG A 202 -10.69 -2.64 4.98
CA ARG A 202 -10.66 -1.42 4.14
C ARG A 202 -10.41 -1.76 2.68
N PHE A 203 -10.74 -0.84 1.77
CA PHE A 203 -10.45 -0.98 0.35
C PHE A 203 -9.09 -0.36 0.00
N TYR A 204 -8.02 -0.91 0.55
CA TYR A 204 -6.68 -0.50 0.17
C TYR A 204 -5.74 -1.68 0.02
N VAL A 205 -4.67 -1.47 -0.74
CA VAL A 205 -3.53 -2.37 -0.89
C VAL A 205 -2.24 -1.57 -0.70
N ALA A 206 -1.28 -2.15 0.00
CA ALA A 206 0.09 -1.67 -0.01
C ALA A 206 0.88 -2.55 -0.98
N THR A 207 1.72 -1.97 -1.83
CA THR A 207 2.48 -2.70 -2.85
C THR A 207 3.87 -2.11 -3.01
N THR A 208 4.82 -2.92 -3.46
CA THR A 208 6.21 -2.53 -3.74
C THR A 208 6.70 -3.29 -4.97
N TYR A 209 7.63 -2.68 -5.71
CA TYR A 209 8.22 -3.28 -6.90
C TYR A 209 9.69 -3.60 -6.64
N SER A 210 10.10 -4.84 -6.93
CA SER A 210 11.52 -5.19 -6.94
C SER A 210 12.04 -5.09 -8.37
N TYR A 211 12.89 -4.10 -8.62
CA TYR A 211 13.47 -3.89 -9.94
C TYR A 211 14.35 -5.07 -10.36
N GLU A 212 15.17 -5.58 -9.44
CA GLU A 212 16.06 -6.73 -9.68
C GLU A 212 15.29 -7.98 -10.13
N LYS A 213 14.13 -8.23 -9.51
CA LYS A 213 13.31 -9.42 -9.78
C LYS A 213 12.27 -9.19 -10.87
N GLY A 214 11.97 -7.94 -11.18
CA GLY A 214 10.91 -7.56 -12.08
C GLY A 214 9.51 -7.94 -11.57
N ASP A 215 9.33 -8.07 -10.25
CA ASP A 215 8.08 -8.55 -9.64
C ASP A 215 7.47 -7.55 -8.64
N TRP A 216 6.16 -7.71 -8.41
CA TRP A 216 5.38 -6.92 -7.48
C TRP A 216 5.06 -7.73 -6.24
N LYS A 217 5.06 -7.06 -5.08
CA LYS A 217 4.68 -7.66 -3.81
C LYS A 217 3.63 -6.82 -3.11
N ASP A 218 2.51 -7.46 -2.82
CA ASP A 218 1.44 -6.86 -2.05
C ASP A 218 1.58 -7.16 -0.56
N SER A 219 1.25 -6.17 0.25
CA SER A 219 1.05 -6.29 1.69
C SER A 219 -0.38 -5.90 2.03
N PRO A 220 -1.07 -6.66 2.90
CA PRO A 220 -2.42 -6.32 3.32
C PRO A 220 -2.45 -5.07 4.21
N THR A 221 -1.31 -4.65 4.74
CA THR A 221 -1.16 -3.53 5.67
C THR A 221 -0.03 -2.62 5.22
N ARG A 222 -0.12 -1.33 5.56
CA ARG A 222 1.02 -0.43 5.43
C ARG A 222 2.17 -0.94 6.31
N PRO A 223 3.46 -0.75 5.93
CA PRO A 223 4.59 -1.12 6.78
C PRO A 223 4.47 -0.61 8.24
N GLY A 224 3.95 0.62 8.42
CA GLY A 224 3.67 1.18 9.76
C GLY A 224 2.41 0.63 10.46
N ASP A 225 1.42 0.15 9.73
CA ASP A 225 0.20 -0.46 10.29
C ASP A 225 0.50 -1.86 10.85
N LEU A 226 1.48 -2.56 10.27
CA LEU A 226 1.93 -3.87 10.74
C LEU A 226 2.49 -3.77 12.17
N ALA A 227 3.34 -2.79 12.45
CA ALA A 227 3.85 -2.53 13.79
C ALA A 227 2.72 -2.25 14.80
N ARG A 228 1.67 -1.52 14.39
CA ARG A 228 0.51 -1.20 15.24
C ARG A 228 -0.42 -2.40 15.47
N LEU A 229 -0.61 -3.24 14.45
CA LEU A 229 -1.38 -4.49 14.58
C LEU A 229 -0.65 -5.49 15.48
N LEU A 230 0.66 -5.59 15.32
CA LEU A 230 1.50 -6.41 16.18
C LEU A 230 1.52 -5.89 17.61
N SER A 231 1.61 -4.58 17.84
CA SER A 231 1.57 -4.00 19.19
C SER A 231 0.20 -4.17 19.85
N GLY A 232 -0.90 -3.96 19.13
CA GLY A 232 -2.25 -4.14 19.67
C GLY A 232 -2.60 -5.61 19.95
N SER A 233 -2.18 -6.53 19.08
CA SER A 233 -2.31 -7.98 19.31
C SER A 233 -1.45 -8.40 20.49
N ALA A 234 -0.18 -7.97 20.53
CA ALA A 234 0.72 -8.25 21.63
C ALA A 234 0.18 -7.70 22.95
N ASP A 235 -0.38 -6.49 23.01
CA ASP A 235 -0.96 -5.92 24.24
C ASP A 235 -2.18 -6.69 24.72
N SER A 236 -3.05 -7.14 23.80
CA SER A 236 -4.23 -7.92 24.14
C SER A 236 -3.89 -9.34 24.61
N GLU A 237 -2.91 -9.99 23.97
CA GLU A 237 -2.40 -11.29 24.40
C GLU A 237 -1.57 -11.21 25.67
N LEU A 238 -0.76 -10.15 25.84
CA LEU A 238 -0.01 -9.87 27.06
C LEU A 238 -0.98 -9.62 28.23
N LYS A 239 -2.09 -8.90 28.02
CA LYS A 239 -3.16 -8.74 29.03
C LYS A 239 -3.83 -10.08 29.36
N LEU A 240 -4.14 -10.90 28.35
CA LEU A 240 -4.69 -12.24 28.55
C LEU A 240 -3.73 -13.12 29.36
N LEU A 241 -2.43 -13.06 29.04
CA LEU A 241 -1.36 -13.77 29.73
C LEU A 241 -1.13 -13.25 31.14
N GLN A 242 -1.14 -11.94 31.36
CA GLN A 242 -1.04 -11.34 32.69
C GLN A 242 -2.22 -11.77 33.57
N ASN A 243 -3.42 -11.89 32.99
CA ASN A 243 -4.58 -12.43 33.69
C ASN A 243 -4.42 -13.93 33.96
N GLN A 244 -3.99 -14.73 32.98
CA GLN A 244 -3.72 -16.16 33.18
C GLN A 244 -2.61 -16.41 34.22
N ILE A 245 -1.55 -15.61 34.26
CA ILE A 245 -0.46 -15.68 35.26
C ILE A 245 -0.95 -15.24 36.64
N ARG A 246 -1.80 -14.21 36.70
CA ARG A 246 -2.45 -13.76 37.94
C ARG A 246 -3.34 -14.87 38.51
N ASP A 247 -4.09 -15.54 37.66
CA ASP A 247 -4.98 -16.64 38.02
C ASP A 247 -4.19 -17.94 38.32
N SER A 248 -3.05 -18.16 37.64
CA SER A 248 -2.16 -19.31 37.83
C SER A 248 -1.21 -19.19 39.02
N LYS A 249 -1.22 -18.07 39.77
CA LYS A 249 -0.58 -18.01 41.10
C LYS A 249 -1.10 -19.11 42.05
N ALA A 250 -2.19 -19.77 41.69
CA ALA A 250 -2.64 -20.99 42.35
C ALA A 250 -1.69 -22.19 42.10
N HIS A 251 -1.18 -22.47 40.90
CA HIS A 251 -0.39 -23.68 40.59
C HIS A 251 0.74 -23.41 39.57
N TRP A 252 1.98 -23.38 40.03
CA TRP A 252 3.18 -23.23 39.19
C TRP A 252 3.57 -24.57 38.55
N ARG A 253 3.30 -24.75 37.25
CA ARG A 253 4.00 -25.74 36.41
C ARG A 253 4.34 -25.12 35.05
N SER A 254 5.65 -25.16 34.74
CA SER A 254 6.33 -24.91 33.45
C SER A 254 5.51 -24.26 32.33
N PHE A 255 5.63 -22.94 32.18
CA PHE A 255 5.20 -22.23 30.99
C PHE A 255 6.37 -22.18 29.99
N SER A 256 6.17 -22.68 28.76
CA SER A 256 7.22 -22.68 27.72
C SER A 256 7.08 -21.46 26.81
N ILE A 257 8.13 -20.62 26.79
CA ILE A 257 8.29 -19.46 25.92
C ILE A 257 8.21 -19.85 24.43
N GLU A 258 8.59 -21.07 24.07
CA GLU A 258 8.53 -21.58 22.70
C GLU A 258 7.09 -21.68 22.20
N LYS A 259 6.14 -22.03 23.08
CA LYS A 259 4.71 -22.11 22.74
C LYS A 259 4.10 -20.73 22.49
N LEU A 260 4.56 -19.72 23.23
CA LEU A 260 4.19 -18.32 23.03
C LEU A 260 4.70 -17.81 21.68
N LEU A 261 5.99 -17.98 21.41
CA LEU A 261 6.60 -17.55 20.16
C LEU A 261 5.98 -18.26 18.95
N GLY A 262 5.73 -19.57 19.05
CA GLY A 262 5.04 -20.33 18.00
C GLY A 262 3.60 -19.86 17.73
N THR A 263 2.88 -19.46 18.77
CA THR A 263 1.51 -18.93 18.62
C THR A 263 1.53 -17.55 17.97
N LEU A 264 2.43 -16.66 18.41
CA LEU A 264 2.58 -15.33 17.84
C LEU A 264 2.98 -15.42 16.36
N MET A 265 3.98 -16.24 16.04
CA MET A 265 4.50 -16.45 14.68
C MET A 265 3.46 -17.04 13.73
N SER A 266 2.66 -18.02 14.18
CA SER A 266 1.63 -18.64 13.32
C SER A 266 0.48 -17.68 12.98
N LYS A 267 0.11 -16.75 13.89
CA LYS A 267 -0.94 -15.76 13.65
C LYS A 267 -0.53 -14.64 12.69
N VAL A 268 0.77 -14.35 12.59
CA VAL A 268 1.32 -13.27 11.76
C VAL A 268 1.94 -13.80 10.46
N GLY A 269 1.84 -15.11 10.20
CA GLY A 269 2.29 -15.75 8.96
C GLY A 269 3.82 -15.93 8.86
N ILE A 270 4.57 -15.77 9.95
CA ILE A 270 6.03 -15.91 9.98
C ILE A 270 6.38 -17.37 10.30
N ARG A 271 7.23 -18.00 9.48
CA ARG A 271 7.50 -19.45 9.55
C ARG A 271 8.65 -19.85 10.49
N SER A 272 9.52 -18.94 10.92
CA SER A 272 10.60 -19.22 11.88
C SER A 272 11.15 -17.92 12.51
N PRO A 273 11.64 -17.95 13.76
CA PRO A 273 12.34 -16.81 14.35
C PRO A 273 13.71 -16.67 13.70
N MET A 274 14.10 -15.44 13.32
CA MET A 274 15.41 -15.21 12.69
C MET A 274 16.56 -15.26 13.70
N PHE A 275 16.40 -14.79 14.95
CA PHE A 275 17.46 -14.80 15.95
C PHE A 275 16.92 -14.84 17.40
N TYR A 276 17.64 -15.55 18.28
CA TYR A 276 17.44 -15.57 19.74
C TYR A 276 18.79 -15.38 20.42
N ILE A 277 18.94 -14.32 21.22
CA ILE A 277 20.12 -14.10 22.06
C ILE A 277 19.70 -14.41 23.50
N GLY A 278 20.20 -15.52 24.04
CA GLY A 278 19.94 -15.92 25.41
C GLY A 278 20.96 -15.32 26.37
N HIS A 279 20.47 -14.67 27.44
CA HIS A 279 21.24 -14.14 28.58
C HIS A 279 22.44 -13.26 28.20
N ILE A 280 22.26 -11.95 28.41
CA ILE A 280 23.33 -10.97 28.22
C ILE A 280 23.96 -10.68 29.60
N GLY A 281 25.27 -10.84 29.70
CA GLY A 281 26.05 -10.64 30.94
C GLY A 281 27.13 -9.58 30.79
N TRP A 282 27.57 -9.04 31.94
CA TRP A 282 28.74 -8.17 32.00
C TRP A 282 30.01 -9.02 32.06
N TYR A 283 30.93 -8.82 31.11
CA TYR A 283 32.22 -9.52 31.08
C TYR A 283 33.41 -8.56 31.09
N ARG A 284 34.54 -9.05 31.63
CA ARG A 284 35.81 -8.33 31.65
C ARG A 284 36.55 -8.67 30.34
N PRO A 285 36.94 -7.70 29.50
CA PRO A 285 37.56 -8.00 28.22
C PRO A 285 38.93 -8.67 28.39
N GLU A 286 39.18 -9.74 27.64
CA GLU A 286 40.42 -10.53 27.72
C GLU A 286 41.48 -10.08 26.70
N SER A 287 41.09 -9.48 25.56
CA SER A 287 42.04 -9.04 24.52
C SER A 287 42.72 -7.70 24.84
N GLU A 288 43.98 -7.54 24.42
CA GLU A 288 44.76 -6.30 24.58
C GLU A 288 44.16 -5.12 23.81
N GLU A 289 43.54 -5.37 22.65
CA GLU A 289 42.83 -4.36 21.84
C GLU A 289 41.71 -3.69 22.66
N PHE A 290 40.94 -4.47 23.42
CA PHE A 290 39.85 -3.95 24.24
C PHE A 290 40.31 -3.35 25.57
N LYS A 291 41.47 -3.76 26.10
CA LYS A 291 42.06 -3.15 27.30
C LYS A 291 42.54 -1.72 27.03
N ASN A 292 43.02 -1.42 25.83
CA ASN A 292 43.51 -0.09 25.45
C ASN A 292 42.37 0.94 25.26
N ALA A 293 41.14 0.48 25.02
CA ALA A 293 39.95 1.33 24.94
C ALA A 293 39.49 1.91 26.31
N LYS A 294 40.02 1.42 27.45
CA LYS A 294 39.66 1.90 28.79
C LYS A 294 40.02 3.35 29.11
N ASN A 295 40.89 3.97 28.30
CA ASN A 295 41.30 5.36 28.51
C ASN A 295 40.31 6.39 27.94
N LEU A 296 39.24 5.92 27.28
CA LEU A 296 38.05 6.71 26.94
C LEU A 296 36.88 6.18 27.79
N GLU A 297 36.14 7.11 28.40
CA GLU A 297 35.02 6.91 29.34
C GLU A 297 34.35 5.52 29.33
N VAL A 298 34.49 4.78 30.44
CA VAL A 298 33.75 3.56 30.84
C VAL A 298 32.99 2.85 29.70
N ALA A 299 33.72 2.21 28.78
CA ALA A 299 33.14 1.28 27.84
C ALA A 299 32.74 -0.02 28.56
N ASN A 300 31.45 -0.31 28.52
CA ASN A 300 30.79 -1.37 29.26
C ASN A 300 30.32 -2.38 28.20
N TYR A 301 30.96 -3.55 28.11
CA TYR A 301 30.73 -4.51 27.02
C TYR A 301 29.68 -5.56 27.39
N LEU A 302 28.80 -5.87 26.43
CA LEU A 302 27.76 -6.87 26.53
C LEU A 302 28.11 -8.03 25.59
N THR A 303 28.18 -9.25 26.13
CA THR A 303 28.33 -10.47 25.32
C THR A 303 27.16 -11.41 25.59
N ASP A 304 26.89 -12.33 24.67
CA ASP A 304 26.04 -13.47 24.98
C ASP A 304 26.76 -14.46 25.92
N ASN A 305 26.02 -15.44 26.44
CA ASN A 305 26.57 -16.49 27.29
C ASN A 305 27.60 -17.41 26.60
N TYR A 306 27.81 -17.25 25.29
CA TYR A 306 28.78 -18.04 24.52
C TYR A 306 30.08 -17.27 24.28
N GLY A 307 30.18 -16.02 24.77
CA GLY A 307 31.39 -15.21 24.68
C GLY A 307 31.66 -14.68 23.27
N TYR A 308 30.66 -14.70 22.39
CA TYR A 308 30.78 -14.11 21.06
C TYR A 308 30.47 -12.61 21.11
N ASP A 309 31.27 -11.85 20.37
CA ASP A 309 30.95 -10.47 20.04
C ASP A 309 29.72 -10.50 19.12
N THR A 310 28.60 -9.97 19.61
CA THR A 310 27.33 -10.00 18.87
C THR A 310 27.14 -8.69 18.13
N THR A 311 28.01 -8.41 17.16
CA THR A 311 27.66 -7.46 16.08
C THR A 311 26.64 -8.15 15.19
N VAL A 312 25.37 -7.90 15.46
CA VAL A 312 24.30 -8.30 14.54
C VAL A 312 24.35 -7.32 13.36
N GLU A 313 24.80 -7.79 12.20
CA GLU A 313 24.60 -7.07 10.94
C GLU A 313 23.12 -7.15 10.58
N TRP A 314 22.42 -6.04 10.76
CA TRP A 314 21.03 -5.91 10.34
C TRP A 314 21.00 -5.58 8.85
N HIS A 315 20.29 -6.37 8.07
CA HIS A 315 19.91 -5.93 6.72
C HIS A 315 18.82 -4.85 6.84
N ASN A 316 18.92 -3.81 6.01
CA ASN A 316 18.06 -2.61 6.04
C ASN A 316 16.55 -2.90 5.82
N ASP A 317 16.20 -4.11 5.43
CA ASP A 317 14.85 -4.61 5.15
C ASP A 317 14.27 -5.51 6.26
N THR A 318 14.98 -5.67 7.38
CA THR A 318 14.52 -6.53 8.49
C THR A 318 13.72 -5.76 9.54
N ILE A 319 12.44 -6.10 9.72
CA ILE A 319 11.65 -5.65 10.88
C ILE A 319 11.96 -6.57 12.07
N ALA A 320 12.65 -6.03 13.08
CA ALA A 320 12.97 -6.76 14.30
C ALA A 320 12.01 -6.42 15.44
N LEU A 321 11.41 -7.43 16.08
CA LEU A 321 10.75 -7.29 17.37
C LEU A 321 11.74 -7.71 18.46
N ILE A 322 12.25 -6.75 19.24
CA ILE A 322 13.18 -7.04 20.34
C ILE A 322 12.38 -7.16 21.64
N LEU A 323 12.35 -8.37 22.20
CA LEU A 323 11.77 -8.67 23.52
C LEU A 323 12.89 -8.82 24.55
N VAL A 324 12.93 -7.94 25.55
CA VAL A 324 13.86 -8.04 26.68
C VAL A 324 13.15 -8.71 27.85
N LEU A 325 13.65 -9.87 28.28
CA LEU A 325 13.11 -10.65 29.40
C LEU A 325 14.13 -10.68 30.55
N ASP A 326 13.64 -10.72 31.78
CA ASP A 326 14.47 -10.99 32.95
C ASP A 326 14.91 -12.47 32.99
N PRO A 327 15.83 -12.87 33.89
CA PRO A 327 16.29 -14.26 33.99
C PRO A 327 15.20 -15.29 34.34
N ARG A 328 13.99 -14.84 34.69
CA ARG A 328 12.82 -15.70 34.96
C ARG A 328 11.87 -15.76 33.76
N GLY A 329 12.24 -15.17 32.63
CA GLY A 329 11.43 -15.12 31.42
C GLY A 329 10.27 -14.12 31.48
N MET A 330 10.30 -13.15 32.40
CA MET A 330 9.25 -12.12 32.52
C MET A 330 9.70 -10.78 31.91
N PRO A 331 8.78 -9.97 31.36
CA PRO A 331 9.08 -8.58 31.04
C PRO A 331 9.57 -7.83 32.30
N PRO A 332 10.61 -6.99 32.23
CA PRO A 332 11.14 -6.31 33.40
C PRO A 332 10.07 -5.42 34.05
N TYR A 333 9.72 -5.70 35.31
CA TYR A 333 8.82 -4.86 36.11
C TYR A 333 9.43 -3.47 36.32
N THR A 334 8.68 -2.43 35.91
CA THR A 334 8.61 -0.98 36.28
C THR A 334 9.74 -0.19 36.96
N HIS A 335 10.92 -0.74 37.26
CA HIS A 335 12.03 0.03 37.84
C HIS A 335 13.36 -0.32 37.18
N VAL A 336 13.47 -0.03 35.88
CA VAL A 336 14.78 0.09 35.25
C VAL A 336 15.33 1.48 35.60
N PRO A 337 16.51 1.59 36.25
CA PRO A 337 17.11 2.87 36.58
C PRO A 337 17.24 3.76 35.35
N LEU A 338 16.99 5.06 35.51
CA LEU A 338 17.04 6.04 34.42
C LEU A 338 18.40 6.04 33.69
N SER A 339 19.49 5.73 34.40
CA SER A 339 20.83 5.55 33.84
C SER A 339 20.90 4.42 32.80
N VAL A 340 20.25 3.29 33.06
CA VAL A 340 20.19 2.16 32.13
C VAL A 340 19.34 2.54 30.92
N LYS A 341 18.19 3.21 31.12
CA LYS A 341 17.35 3.71 30.01
C LYS A 341 18.10 4.67 29.09
N ASN A 342 18.90 5.58 29.66
CA ASN A 342 19.67 6.56 28.89
C ASN A 342 20.86 5.92 28.17
N HIS A 343 21.46 4.88 28.74
CA HIS A 343 22.55 4.14 28.09
C HIS A 343 22.06 3.35 26.87
N TRP A 344 20.91 2.68 26.98
CA TRP A 344 20.29 2.00 25.84
C TRP A 344 19.88 2.99 24.73
N LYS A 345 19.32 4.15 25.08
CA LYS A 345 19.05 5.22 24.11
C LYS A 345 20.29 5.64 23.31
N ALA A 346 21.41 5.83 23.99
CA ALA A 346 22.67 6.23 23.36
C ALA A 346 23.22 5.14 22.42
N ALA A 347 23.16 3.87 22.84
CA ALA A 347 23.61 2.74 22.03
C ALA A 347 22.78 2.59 20.73
N PHE A 348 21.46 2.76 20.79
CA PHE A 348 20.61 2.66 19.61
C PHE A 348 20.71 3.87 18.67
N ALA A 349 20.96 5.07 19.20
CA ALA A 349 21.18 6.27 18.39
C ALA A 349 22.46 6.17 17.54
N GLN A 350 23.50 5.49 18.04
CA GLN A 350 24.75 5.24 17.31
C GLN A 350 24.59 4.24 16.15
N LEU A 351 23.55 3.40 16.19
CA LEU A 351 23.20 2.45 15.14
C LEU A 351 22.25 3.02 14.08
N GLY A 352 22.01 4.34 14.08
CA GLY A 352 21.08 5.01 13.17
C GLY A 352 19.60 4.83 13.51
N GLY A 353 19.28 4.24 14.67
CA GLY A 353 17.91 4.07 15.14
C GLY A 353 17.41 5.22 16.01
N ILE A 354 16.14 5.61 15.85
CA ILE A 354 15.47 6.61 16.71
C ILE A 354 14.85 5.88 17.91
N VAL A 355 15.23 6.27 19.15
CA VAL A 355 14.66 5.69 20.39
C VAL A 355 14.17 6.79 21.34
N HIS A 356 12.88 6.80 21.65
CA HIS A 356 12.30 7.54 22.77
C HIS A 356 11.81 6.55 23.85
N ALA A 357 12.27 6.73 25.09
CA ALA A 357 11.87 5.88 26.22
C ALA A 357 10.93 6.63 27.15
N THR A 358 9.81 6.00 27.48
CA THR A 358 8.92 6.32 28.61
C THR A 358 8.84 5.11 29.55
N ASP A 359 8.27 5.31 30.75
CA ASP A 359 8.39 4.39 31.90
C ASP A 359 7.57 3.09 31.83
N LEU A 360 6.86 2.85 30.74
CA LEU A 360 6.10 1.63 30.50
C LEU A 360 6.46 1.15 29.09
N GLY A 361 6.73 -0.16 28.94
CA GLY A 361 7.26 -0.78 27.73
C GLY A 361 6.72 -0.25 26.40
N VAL A 362 7.59 -0.28 25.39
CA VAL A 362 7.43 0.32 24.05
C VAL A 362 6.01 0.16 23.48
N SER A 363 5.30 1.29 23.35
CA SER A 363 4.24 1.49 22.35
C SER A 363 4.20 2.96 21.91
N LEU A 364 3.90 3.19 20.63
CA LEU A 364 3.90 4.50 19.96
C LEU A 364 2.48 5.03 19.80
N HIS A 365 2.20 6.28 20.20
CA HIS A 365 1.13 7.10 19.63
C HIS A 365 1.48 8.59 19.55
N ARG A 366 0.86 9.25 18.56
CA ARG A 366 1.15 10.57 17.95
C ARG A 366 0.24 11.65 18.55
N ASP A 367 0.65 12.93 18.51
CA ASP A 367 -0.31 14.05 18.36
C ASP A 367 0.34 15.29 17.72
N PRO A 368 -0.43 16.33 17.31
CA PRO A 368 -0.34 17.02 16.02
C PRO A 368 0.05 18.51 16.21
N ASP A 369 -0.21 19.31 15.19
CA ASP A 369 0.10 20.74 15.00
C ASP A 369 0.04 21.72 16.21
N GLU A 370 0.73 22.85 16.00
CA GLU A 370 0.97 24.07 16.80
C GLU A 370 2.12 23.99 17.83
N VAL A 371 3.13 24.87 17.86
CA VAL A 371 3.07 26.34 17.98
C VAL A 371 4.35 27.02 17.46
N ASN A 372 4.16 28.19 16.83
CA ASN A 372 5.09 29.33 16.66
C ASN A 372 6.33 29.39 17.58
N LEU A 373 7.51 29.66 16.98
CA LEU A 373 8.53 30.59 17.50
C LEU A 373 9.30 31.14 16.27
N ARG A 374 9.02 32.37 15.83
CA ARG A 374 9.90 33.54 16.05
C ARG A 374 11.38 33.19 16.21
N ASN A 375 12.14 33.48 15.17
CA ASN A 375 13.19 34.50 15.21
C ASN A 375 13.09 35.34 13.93
#